data_AF-A0A8T2F1I0-F1
#
_entry.id   AF-A0A8T2F1I0-F1
#
_cell.length_a   1.000
_cell.length_b   1.000
_cell.length_c   1.000
_cell.angle_alpha   90.00
_cell.angle_beta   90.00
_cell.angle_gamma   90.00
#
_symmetry.space_group_name_H-M   'P 1'
#
loop_
_entity.id
_entity.type
_entity.pdbx_description
1 polymer ?
#
loop_
_entity_poly.entity_id
_entity_poly.type
_entity_poly.pdbx_seq_one_letter_code
_entity_poly.pdbx_strand_id
1 'polypeptide(L)'
;MSAESASQIPKGQVDLLDFIDWSGVECLNQSSSHSLPNALKQGYREDEGLNLESDADEQLLIYIPFNQVIKLHSFAIKGPEEEGPKTVKFFSNKEHMCFSNVNDFPPSDTAELTEENLKGKPVVLKYVKFQNVRSLTIFIEANQSGSEVTKVQKIALYGSTVETTDMKGLKKIEDH
;
A
#
# COMPACT_ATOMS: atom_id res chain seq x y z
N MET A 1 10.33 -19.21 14.36
CA MET A 1 11.22 -18.23 13.71
C MET A 1 10.32 -17.10 13.24
N SER A 2 10.12 -16.08 14.08
CA SER A 2 9.22 -14.96 13.77
C SER A 2 9.98 -14.00 12.88
N ALA A 3 9.51 -13.79 11.64
CA ALA A 3 10.11 -12.83 10.72
C ALA A 3 9.88 -11.41 11.24
N GLU A 4 10.94 -10.80 11.78
CA GLU A 4 11.01 -9.37 12.05
C GLU A 4 11.56 -8.66 10.81
N SER A 5 10.78 -8.61 9.72
CA SER A 5 11.05 -7.61 8.68
C SER A 5 10.48 -6.28 9.16
N ALA A 6 11.22 -5.63 10.06
CA ALA A 6 10.85 -4.40 10.73
C ALA A 6 10.76 -3.22 9.73
N SER A 7 9.65 -3.15 9.01
CA SER A 7 9.15 -1.86 8.59
C SER A 7 8.83 -1.11 9.88
N GLN A 8 9.56 -0.03 10.16
CA GLN A 8 9.37 0.78 11.37
C GLN A 8 7.95 1.34 11.37
N ILE A 9 7.03 0.63 12.02
CA ILE A 9 5.64 1.08 12.17
C ILE A 9 5.70 2.38 12.96
N PRO A 10 5.18 3.50 12.43
CA PRO A 10 5.22 4.77 13.14
C PRO A 10 4.54 4.65 14.50
N LYS A 11 5.11 5.31 15.52
CA LYS A 11 4.66 5.20 16.91
C LYS A 11 3.16 5.51 17.04
N GLY A 12 2.39 4.57 17.59
CA GLY A 12 0.94 4.69 17.76
C GLY A 12 0.11 4.29 16.54
N GLN A 13 0.73 3.81 15.47
CA GLN A 13 0.06 3.19 14.32
C GLN A 13 0.19 1.66 14.38
N VAL A 14 -0.69 0.97 13.67
CA VAL A 14 -0.65 -0.48 13.44
C VAL A 14 -0.61 -0.75 11.94
N ASP A 15 -0.15 -1.94 11.55
CA ASP A 15 -0.29 -2.41 10.17
C ASP A 15 -1.78 -2.69 9.90
N LEU A 16 -2.29 -2.15 8.79
CA LEU A 16 -3.69 -2.28 8.41
C LEU A 16 -3.99 -3.58 7.66
N LEU A 17 -2.98 -4.42 7.42
CA LEU A 17 -3.10 -5.69 6.68
C LEU A 17 -4.21 -6.60 7.19
N ASP A 18 -4.33 -6.76 8.51
CA ASP A 18 -5.37 -7.60 9.14
C ASP A 18 -6.79 -7.09 8.91
N PHE A 19 -6.94 -5.82 8.53
CA PHE A 19 -8.24 -5.19 8.28
C PHE A 19 -8.64 -5.18 6.80
N ILE A 20 -7.77 -5.65 5.90
CA ILE A 20 -8.05 -5.71 4.46
C ILE A 20 -9.07 -6.81 4.17
N ASP A 21 -10.10 -6.48 3.38
CA ASP A 21 -11.03 -7.48 2.85
C ASP A 21 -10.49 -8.08 1.55
N TRP A 22 -9.75 -9.17 1.68
CA TRP A 22 -9.15 -9.89 0.55
C TRP A 22 -10.16 -10.40 -0.49
N SER A 23 -11.44 -10.53 -0.13
CA SER A 23 -12.48 -11.01 -1.06
C SER A 23 -12.83 -9.97 -2.12
N GLY A 24 -12.67 -8.68 -1.80
CA GLY A 24 -12.96 -7.56 -2.69
C GLY A 24 -11.70 -6.82 -3.17
N VAL A 25 -10.50 -7.31 -2.87
CA VAL A 25 -9.26 -6.71 -3.38
C VAL A 25 -9.18 -6.93 -4.88
N GLU A 26 -8.96 -5.85 -5.63
CA GLU A 26 -8.83 -5.89 -7.09
C GLU A 26 -7.54 -5.18 -7.52
N CYS A 27 -6.92 -5.67 -8.59
CA CYS A 27 -5.75 -5.03 -9.19
C CYS A 27 -5.88 -5.06 -10.71
N LEU A 28 -5.83 -3.88 -11.32
CA LEU A 28 -5.82 -3.69 -12.75
C LEU A 28 -4.39 -3.47 -13.24
N ASN A 29 -4.13 -4.00 -14.44
CA ASN A 29 -2.81 -4.00 -15.10
C ASN A 29 -1.72 -4.80 -14.35
N GLN A 30 -2.09 -5.74 -13.48
CA GLN A 30 -1.13 -6.67 -12.89
C GLN A 30 -0.76 -7.79 -13.87
N SER A 31 0.50 -8.21 -13.81
CA SER A 31 1.00 -9.39 -14.51
C SER A 31 0.37 -10.67 -13.94
N SER A 32 0.02 -11.59 -14.84
CA SER A 32 -0.51 -12.91 -14.48
C SER A 32 0.50 -13.77 -13.70
N SER A 33 1.80 -13.51 -13.85
CA SER A 33 2.88 -14.20 -13.13
C SER A 33 3.23 -13.53 -11.79
N HIS A 34 2.97 -12.23 -11.69
CA HIS A 34 3.39 -11.38 -10.57
C HIS A 34 2.20 -10.56 -10.05
N SER A 35 1.31 -11.21 -9.31
CA SER A 35 0.04 -10.63 -8.85
C SER A 35 0.14 -9.86 -7.54
N LEU A 36 -0.86 -9.01 -7.25
CA LEU A 36 -0.93 -8.15 -6.07
C LEU A 36 -0.70 -8.85 -4.71
N PRO A 37 -1.18 -10.09 -4.47
CA PRO A 37 -0.93 -10.78 -3.21
C PRO A 37 0.56 -10.90 -2.88
N ASN A 38 1.44 -10.95 -3.89
CA ASN A 38 2.89 -11.02 -3.69
C ASN A 38 3.41 -9.77 -2.95
N ALA A 39 2.88 -8.60 -3.28
CA ALA A 39 3.31 -7.34 -2.68
C ALA A 39 2.54 -6.95 -1.41
N LEU A 40 1.30 -7.43 -1.25
CA LEU A 40 0.42 -7.01 -0.15
C LEU A 40 0.34 -8.02 0.99
N LYS A 41 0.42 -9.33 0.72
CA LYS A 41 0.16 -10.38 1.71
C LYS A 41 1.35 -10.60 2.64
N GLN A 42 1.07 -10.81 3.93
CA GLN A 42 2.11 -11.11 4.92
C GLN A 42 2.82 -12.42 4.57
N GLY A 43 4.13 -12.49 4.80
CA GLY A 43 5.00 -13.58 4.35
C GLY A 43 5.47 -13.41 2.90
N TYR A 44 4.55 -13.18 1.95
CA TYR A 44 4.89 -13.01 0.53
C TYR A 44 5.64 -11.69 0.29
N ARG A 45 5.16 -10.59 0.89
CA ARG A 45 5.77 -9.26 0.79
C ARG A 45 7.14 -9.12 1.49
N GLU A 46 7.57 -10.16 2.20
CA GLU A 46 8.89 -10.24 2.84
C GLU A 46 9.88 -11.07 2.00
N ASP A 47 9.39 -11.79 1.00
CA ASP A 47 10.20 -12.56 0.06
C ASP A 47 10.65 -11.65 -1.09
N GLU A 48 11.96 -11.42 -1.20
CA GLU A 48 12.53 -10.57 -2.25
C GLU A 48 12.39 -11.18 -3.66
N GLY A 49 12.07 -12.47 -3.77
CA GLY A 49 11.76 -13.14 -5.02
C GLY A 49 10.33 -12.94 -5.50
N LEU A 50 9.45 -12.35 -4.67
CA LEU A 50 8.05 -12.11 -5.00
C LEU A 50 7.77 -10.62 -5.13
N ASN A 51 7.17 -10.25 -6.25
CA ASN A 51 6.79 -8.88 -6.56
C ASN A 51 5.45 -8.87 -7.30
N LEU A 52 4.80 -7.71 -7.22
CA LEU A 52 3.80 -7.26 -8.17
C LEU A 52 4.53 -6.60 -9.33
N GLU A 53 4.10 -6.90 -10.56
CA GLU A 53 4.62 -6.32 -11.79
C GLU A 53 3.45 -5.86 -12.65
N SER A 54 3.63 -4.80 -13.42
CA SER A 54 2.65 -4.39 -14.41
C SER A 54 2.76 -5.17 -15.72
N ASP A 55 1.64 -5.41 -16.40
CA ASP A 55 1.57 -6.28 -17.59
C ASP A 55 1.79 -5.52 -18.90
N ALA A 56 1.16 -4.35 -19.07
CA ALA A 56 1.17 -3.61 -20.32
C ALA A 56 2.01 -2.32 -20.30
N ASP A 57 1.95 -1.58 -19.20
CA ASP A 57 2.55 -0.25 -19.06
C ASP A 57 2.90 0.03 -17.59
N GLU A 58 3.55 1.16 -17.28
CA GLU A 58 3.97 1.46 -15.90
C GLU A 58 2.82 1.71 -14.91
N GLN A 59 1.58 1.87 -15.38
CA GLN A 59 0.46 2.24 -14.54
C GLN A 59 -0.15 1.02 -13.85
N LEU A 60 -0.37 1.13 -12.54
CA LEU A 60 -1.04 0.09 -11.74
C LEU A 60 -2.18 0.71 -10.95
N LEU A 61 -3.33 0.04 -10.93
CA LEU A 61 -4.47 0.47 -10.13
C LEU A 61 -4.86 -0.65 -9.19
N ILE A 62 -4.77 -0.37 -7.89
CA ILE A 62 -4.95 -1.33 -6.82
C ILE A 62 -6.13 -0.85 -5.96
N TYR A 63 -7.20 -1.62 -5.90
CA TYR A 63 -8.34 -1.36 -5.05
C TYR A 63 -8.30 -2.28 -3.82
N ILE A 64 -8.30 -1.68 -2.63
CA ILE A 64 -8.19 -2.36 -1.34
C ILE A 64 -9.39 -1.95 -0.49
N PRO A 65 -10.43 -2.81 -0.37
CA PRO A 65 -11.47 -2.62 0.61
C PRO A 65 -10.99 -3.05 2.00
N PHE A 66 -11.59 -2.47 3.04
CA PHE A 66 -11.34 -2.82 4.43
C PHE A 66 -12.61 -3.36 5.08
N ASN A 67 -12.46 -4.37 5.95
CA ASN A 67 -13.55 -4.97 6.72
C ASN A 67 -14.20 -4.00 7.72
N GLN A 68 -13.50 -2.91 8.06
CA GLN A 68 -13.96 -1.89 8.98
C GLN A 68 -13.40 -0.52 8.59
N VAL A 69 -13.97 0.54 9.19
CA VAL A 69 -13.47 1.89 8.99
C VAL A 69 -12.11 2.07 9.67
N ILE A 70 -11.11 2.46 8.89
CA ILE A 70 -9.76 2.77 9.36
C ILE A 70 -9.43 4.25 9.14
N LYS A 71 -8.39 4.69 9.85
CA LYS A 71 -7.73 5.98 9.65
C LYS A 71 -6.34 5.73 9.10
N LEU A 72 -6.09 6.10 7.85
CA LEU A 72 -4.78 5.90 7.21
C LEU A 72 -3.86 7.08 7.56
N HIS A 73 -2.73 6.78 8.17
CA HIS A 73 -1.75 7.79 8.58
C HIS A 73 -0.58 7.87 7.60
N SER A 74 -0.05 6.72 7.22
CA SER A 74 1.16 6.60 6.41
C SER A 74 1.17 5.30 5.65
N PHE A 75 1.99 5.22 4.62
CA PHE A 75 2.19 3.99 3.85
C PHE A 75 3.68 3.78 3.63
N ALA A 76 4.08 2.55 3.35
CA ALA A 76 5.43 2.22 2.90
C ALA A 76 5.33 1.33 1.67
N ILE A 77 6.09 1.67 0.65
CA ILE A 77 6.21 0.86 -0.56
C ILE A 77 7.68 0.53 -0.76
N LYS A 78 7.99 -0.75 -0.97
CA LYS A 78 9.32 -1.23 -1.36
C LYS A 78 9.29 -1.63 -2.83
N GLY A 79 10.34 -1.27 -3.56
CA GLY A 79 10.52 -1.64 -4.95
C GLY A 79 11.97 -1.43 -5.39
N PRO A 80 12.35 -1.94 -6.57
CA PRO A 80 13.65 -1.65 -7.17
C PRO A 80 13.82 -0.14 -7.43
N GLU A 81 15.06 0.36 -7.41
CA GLU A 81 15.35 1.80 -7.54
C GLU A 81 14.96 2.36 -8.93
N GLU A 82 14.96 1.52 -9.98
CA GLU A 82 14.63 1.98 -11.34
C GLU A 82 13.17 1.73 -11.73
N GLU A 83 12.66 0.52 -11.49
CA GLU A 83 11.31 0.09 -11.87
C GLU A 83 10.30 0.31 -10.73
N GLY A 84 10.73 0.87 -9.60
CA GLY A 84 9.86 1.15 -8.46
C GLY A 84 8.91 2.30 -8.73
N PRO A 85 7.76 2.35 -8.03
CA PRO A 85 6.81 3.44 -8.19
C PRO A 85 7.42 4.78 -7.75
N LYS A 86 7.10 5.84 -8.49
CA LYS A 86 7.49 7.22 -8.19
C LYS A 86 6.28 8.04 -7.80
N THR A 87 5.29 8.12 -8.69
CA THR A 87 4.08 8.92 -8.43
C THR A 87 2.94 8.00 -8.02
N VAL A 88 2.51 8.12 -6.77
CA VAL A 88 1.43 7.32 -6.21
C VAL A 88 0.29 8.23 -5.76
N LYS A 89 -0.89 8.03 -6.33
CA LYS A 89 -2.12 8.74 -6.02
C LYS A 89 -3.03 7.84 -5.19
N PHE A 90 -3.63 8.41 -4.15
CA PHE A 90 -4.50 7.70 -3.23
C PHE A 90 -5.92 8.26 -3.32
N PHE A 91 -6.91 7.38 -3.35
CA PHE A 91 -8.31 7.75 -3.35
C PHE A 91 -9.04 6.96 -2.28
N SER A 92 -9.62 7.67 -1.32
CA SER A 92 -10.38 7.07 -0.23
C SER A 92 -11.87 7.03 -0.55
N ASN A 93 -12.53 5.91 -0.20
CA ASN A 93 -13.97 5.69 -0.38
C ASN A 93 -14.46 5.88 -1.82
N LYS A 94 -13.64 5.44 -2.78
CA LYS A 94 -13.95 5.45 -4.20
C LYS A 94 -13.90 4.02 -4.69
N GLU A 95 -15.05 3.51 -5.09
CA GLU A 95 -15.23 2.16 -5.62
C GLU A 95 -15.23 2.22 -7.15
N HIS A 96 -14.86 1.11 -7.81
CA HIS A 96 -14.89 0.97 -9.27
C HIS A 96 -14.10 2.04 -10.03
N MET A 97 -12.94 2.43 -9.49
CA MET A 97 -11.99 3.29 -10.20
C MET A 97 -11.28 2.51 -11.31
N CYS A 98 -11.11 3.15 -12.46
CA CYS A 98 -10.46 2.60 -13.63
C CYS A 98 -9.55 3.65 -14.28
N PHE A 99 -8.63 3.22 -15.14
CA PHE A 99 -7.69 4.13 -15.82
C PHE A 99 -8.37 5.26 -16.58
N SER A 100 -9.60 5.05 -17.06
CA SER A 100 -10.38 6.07 -17.77
C SER A 100 -10.94 7.16 -16.86
N ASN A 101 -11.22 6.88 -15.58
CA ASN A 101 -11.87 7.83 -14.67
C ASN A 101 -10.96 8.32 -13.52
N VAL A 102 -9.83 7.63 -13.27
CA VAL A 102 -8.91 7.95 -12.18
C VAL A 102 -8.32 9.36 -12.28
N ASN A 103 -8.22 9.89 -13.50
CA ASN A 103 -7.72 11.23 -13.78
C ASN A 103 -8.81 12.32 -13.74
N ASP A 104 -10.10 11.95 -13.78
CA ASP A 104 -11.22 12.89 -13.65
C ASP A 104 -11.48 13.30 -12.21
N PHE A 105 -11.12 12.44 -11.24
CA PHE A 105 -11.30 12.71 -9.83
C PHE A 105 -10.01 13.25 -9.19
N PRO A 106 -10.11 14.26 -8.31
CA PRO A 106 -8.95 14.69 -7.54
C PRO A 106 -8.55 13.59 -6.55
N PRO A 107 -7.27 13.21 -6.47
CA PRO A 107 -6.79 12.26 -5.47
C PRO A 107 -6.97 12.85 -4.07
N SER A 108 -7.28 11.97 -3.10
CA SER A 108 -7.31 12.34 -1.68
C SER A 108 -5.93 12.82 -1.23
N ASP A 109 -4.88 12.17 -1.73
CA ASP A 109 -3.50 12.61 -1.58
C ASP A 109 -2.62 12.04 -2.69
N THR A 110 -1.51 12.71 -2.96
CA THR A 110 -0.50 12.29 -3.92
C THR A 110 0.85 12.27 -3.22
N ALA A 111 1.57 11.17 -3.34
CA ALA A 111 2.91 11.01 -2.81
C ALA A 111 3.89 10.77 -3.94
N GLU A 112 4.99 11.53 -3.91
CA GLU A 112 6.17 11.28 -4.74
C GLU A 112 7.18 10.51 -3.91
N LEU A 113 7.41 9.26 -4.30
CA LEU A 113 8.37 8.36 -3.66
C LEU A 113 9.78 8.68 -4.13
N THR A 114 10.71 8.77 -3.20
CA THR A 114 12.15 8.83 -3.48
C THR A 114 12.78 7.44 -3.35
N GLU A 115 14.05 7.32 -3.77
CA GLU A 115 14.86 6.10 -3.60
C GLU A 115 14.91 5.63 -2.13
N GLU A 116 14.91 6.55 -1.17
CA GLU A 116 14.83 6.22 0.25
C GLU A 116 13.47 5.62 0.63
N ASN A 117 12.38 6.10 0.03
CA ASN A 117 11.05 5.55 0.30
C ASN A 117 10.91 4.14 -0.26
N LEU A 118 11.48 3.88 -1.43
CA LEU A 118 11.54 2.56 -2.05
C LEU A 118 12.33 1.52 -1.22
N LYS A 119 13.12 1.95 -0.24
CA LYS A 119 13.77 1.07 0.75
C LYS A 119 12.84 0.69 1.91
N GLY A 120 11.58 1.12 1.88
CA GLY A 120 10.57 0.83 2.89
C GLY A 120 10.41 1.91 3.96
N LYS A 121 10.96 3.11 3.74
CA LYS A 121 10.77 4.27 4.64
C LYS A 121 9.33 4.78 4.55
N PRO A 122 8.55 4.77 5.66
CA PRO A 122 7.16 5.19 5.64
C PRO A 122 7.00 6.65 5.22
N VAL A 123 6.04 6.91 4.33
CA VAL A 123 5.62 8.24 3.89
C VAL A 123 4.32 8.60 4.59
N VAL A 124 4.29 9.75 5.24
CA VAL A 124 3.11 10.27 5.92
C VAL A 124 2.16 10.90 4.90
N LEU A 125 0.92 10.44 4.90
CA LEU A 125 -0.15 10.98 4.07
C LEU A 125 -0.85 12.13 4.80
N LYS A 126 -1.68 12.88 4.08
CA LYS A 126 -2.59 13.87 4.66
C LYS A 126 -3.67 13.22 5.52
N TYR A 127 -3.32 12.81 6.74
CA TYR A 127 -4.19 12.12 7.70
C TYR A 127 -5.60 12.72 7.82
N VAL A 128 -5.73 14.05 7.73
CA VAL A 128 -7.01 14.78 7.75
C VAL A 128 -7.99 14.34 6.64
N LYS A 129 -7.50 13.86 5.50
CA LYS A 129 -8.30 13.32 4.38
C LYS A 129 -8.65 11.85 4.53
N PHE A 130 -7.99 11.15 5.47
CA PHE A 130 -8.11 9.72 5.67
C PHE A 130 -8.59 9.37 7.08
N GLN A 131 -9.53 10.14 7.63
CA GLN A 131 -10.13 9.86 8.95
C GLN A 131 -11.19 8.75 8.95
N ASN A 132 -11.75 8.43 7.79
CA ASN A 132 -12.84 7.47 7.64
C ASN A 132 -12.67 6.78 6.30
N VAL A 133 -11.83 5.75 6.25
CA VAL A 133 -11.52 5.00 5.02
C VAL A 133 -12.14 3.61 5.14
N ARG A 134 -13.05 3.29 4.22
CA ARG A 134 -13.61 1.94 4.03
C ARG A 134 -13.00 1.22 2.84
N SER A 135 -12.57 1.97 1.84
CA SER A 135 -11.84 1.46 0.69
C SER A 135 -10.76 2.46 0.29
N LEU A 136 -9.64 1.94 -0.20
CA LEU A 136 -8.51 2.70 -0.69
C LEU A 136 -8.16 2.23 -2.10
N THR A 137 -8.22 3.14 -3.06
CA THR A 137 -7.61 2.91 -4.37
C THR A 137 -6.23 3.55 -4.37
N ILE A 138 -5.22 2.76 -4.72
CA ILE A 138 -3.85 3.21 -4.94
C ILE A 138 -3.62 3.16 -6.45
N PHE A 139 -3.34 4.32 -7.04
CA PHE A 139 -3.00 4.44 -8.45
C PHE A 139 -1.55 4.85 -8.58
N ILE A 140 -0.76 3.98 -9.18
CA ILE A 140 0.62 4.25 -9.53
C ILE A 140 0.60 4.78 -10.96
N GLU A 141 1.02 6.04 -11.13
CA GLU A 141 0.98 6.74 -12.41
C GLU A 141 2.31 6.63 -13.16
N ALA A 142 3.43 6.61 -12.44
CA ALA A 142 4.78 6.60 -13.00
C ALA A 142 5.76 5.88 -12.07
N ASN A 143 6.81 5.31 -12.65
CA ASN A 143 7.96 4.75 -11.94
C ASN A 143 9.17 5.72 -11.91
N GLN A 144 10.28 5.30 -11.30
CA GLN A 144 11.44 6.16 -11.07
C GLN A 144 12.17 6.56 -12.36
N SER A 145 12.49 5.57 -13.20
CA SER A 145 13.34 5.73 -14.38
C SER A 145 12.57 5.92 -15.70
N GLY A 146 11.23 5.89 -15.68
CA GLY A 146 10.41 5.87 -16.91
C GLY A 146 10.47 4.53 -17.65
N SER A 147 10.61 3.43 -16.89
CA SER A 147 10.61 2.07 -17.42
C SER A 147 9.22 1.70 -17.96
N GLU A 148 9.14 0.74 -18.88
CA GLU A 148 7.85 0.28 -19.43
C GLU A 148 7.01 -0.51 -18.40
N VAL A 149 7.67 -1.04 -17.36
CA VAL A 149 7.02 -1.82 -16.31
C VAL A 149 7.31 -1.23 -14.93
N THR A 150 6.35 -1.38 -14.03
CA THR A 150 6.49 -1.01 -12.62
C THR A 150 6.50 -2.25 -11.75
N LYS A 151 7.50 -2.36 -10.88
CA LYS A 151 7.66 -3.44 -9.91
C LYS A 151 7.45 -2.95 -8.49
N VAL A 152 6.61 -3.65 -7.75
CA VAL A 152 6.36 -3.39 -6.34
C VAL A 152 6.60 -4.66 -5.53
N GLN A 153 7.58 -4.63 -4.63
CA GLN A 153 7.94 -5.77 -3.79
C GLN A 153 7.09 -5.83 -2.52
N LYS A 154 6.80 -4.66 -1.93
CA LYS A 154 6.04 -4.59 -0.68
C LYS A 154 5.15 -3.37 -0.66
N ILE A 155 3.90 -3.55 -0.23
CA ILE A 155 2.97 -2.49 0.11
C ILE A 155 2.57 -2.71 1.57
N ALA A 156 2.75 -1.68 2.39
CA ALA A 156 2.32 -1.66 3.77
C ALA A 156 1.56 -0.37 4.06
N LEU A 157 0.42 -0.49 4.73
CA LEU A 157 -0.44 0.63 5.09
C LEU A 157 -0.46 0.72 6.61
N TYR A 158 -0.15 1.88 7.15
CA TYR A 158 -0.11 2.12 8.60
C TYR A 158 -1.17 3.13 9.00
N GLY A 159 -1.89 2.77 10.05
CA GLY A 159 -2.99 3.59 10.52
C GLY A 159 -3.51 3.14 11.86
N SER A 160 -4.72 3.58 12.16
CA SER A 160 -5.46 3.18 13.36
C SER A 160 -6.91 2.90 12.99
N THR A 161 -7.58 2.07 13.76
CA THR A 161 -9.00 1.79 13.55
C THR A 161 -9.86 2.84 14.26
N VAL A 162 -11.03 3.15 13.72
CA VAL A 162 -12.01 4.00 14.40
C VAL A 162 -12.73 3.15 15.46
N GLU A 163 -12.15 3.07 16.65
CA GLU A 163 -12.71 2.49 17.90
C GLU A 163 -13.66 1.28 17.76
N THR A 164 -13.10 0.08 17.90
CA THR A 164 -13.66 -0.90 18.83
C THR A 164 -12.53 -1.42 19.70
N THR A 165 -12.79 -1.46 21.00
CA THR A 165 -11.89 -1.95 22.05
C THR A 165 -11.52 -3.43 21.80
N ASP A 166 -10.41 -3.70 21.11
CA ASP A 166 -9.77 -5.02 21.18
C ASP A 166 -8.24 -4.87 21.26
N MET A 167 -7.77 -4.66 22.49
CA MET A 167 -6.36 -4.70 22.88
C MET A 167 -5.81 -6.14 22.92
N LYS A 168 -5.98 -6.94 21.86
CA LYS A 168 -5.43 -8.31 21.82
C LYS A 168 -4.08 -8.44 21.09
N GLY A 169 -3.60 -7.37 20.43
CA GLY A 169 -2.40 -7.41 19.61
C GLY A 169 -1.17 -6.67 20.15
N LEU A 170 -1.23 -6.02 21.33
CA LEU A 170 -0.08 -5.36 21.94
C LEU A 170 0.92 -6.41 22.44
N LYS A 171 1.70 -7.00 21.52
CA LYS A 171 2.94 -7.68 21.87
C LYS A 171 3.85 -6.61 22.49
N LYS A 172 4.03 -6.71 23.80
CA LYS A 172 5.06 -6.02 24.56
C LYS A 172 6.38 -6.11 23.81
N ILE A 173 6.88 -4.98 23.35
CA ILE A 173 8.32 -4.80 23.14
C ILE A 173 8.95 -4.82 24.54
N GLU A 174 9.50 -5.97 24.93
CA GLU A 174 10.44 -6.06 26.05
C GLU A 174 11.79 -5.54 25.55
N ASP A 175 12.18 -4.38 26.07
CA ASP A 175 13.51 -3.79 25.97
C ASP A 175 14.43 -4.58 26.92
N HIS A 176 15.48 -5.19 26.37
CA HIS A 176 16.56 -5.79 27.14
C HIS A 176 17.91 -5.61 26.45
#